data_AF-A0A5C6BIQ9-F1
#
_entry.id   AF-A0A5C6BIQ9-F1
#
_cell.length_a   1.000
_cell.length_b   1.000
_cell.length_c   1.000
_cell.angle_alpha   90.00
_cell.angle_beta   90.00
_cell.angle_gamma   90.00
#
_symmetry.space_group_name_H-M   'P 1'
#
loop_
_entity.id
_entity.type
_entity.pdbx_description
1 polymer ?
#
loop_
_entity_poly.entity_id
_entity_poly.type
_entity_poly.pdbx_seq_one_letter_code
_entity_poly.pdbx_strand_id
1 'polypeptide(L)'
;MAVEIEFANVIIRKSAIEAKYPGGLDGFAESDLPNYIEDDTLVRVGFMSTGEAHNLAGHLSQHGLTLNETAQSDVAVVQVDSIPDWLTIGPVDNSIGCWLIGTDPGSLIKGTNGFLLCCPRDLFDRLELVLESISAEVERSEPPNEDRNEFFQVVHFSCGNASISANVIGEKSGNSPVGLWGRRDLSRRQHCAGDVRFAEAIESVLLANGAKNR
;
A
#
# COMPACT_ATOMS: atom_id res chain seq x y z
N MET A 1 11.84 -6.75 -3.25
CA MET A 1 10.99 -6.43 -2.09
C MET A 1 10.09 -7.64 -1.85
N ALA A 2 9.55 -7.76 -0.65
CA ALA A 2 8.62 -8.83 -0.30
C ALA A 2 7.23 -8.20 -0.12
N VAL A 3 6.18 -8.95 -0.44
CA VAL A 3 4.79 -8.56 -0.18
C VAL A 3 4.28 -9.26 1.08
N GLU A 4 3.57 -8.52 1.93
CA GLU A 4 3.00 -9.06 3.16
C GLU A 4 1.95 -10.16 2.90
N ILE A 5 2.00 -11.20 3.73
CA ILE A 5 1.06 -12.33 3.72
C ILE A 5 0.17 -12.23 4.95
N GLU A 6 -1.14 -12.13 4.72
CA GLU A 6 -2.16 -12.20 5.78
C GLU A 6 -3.28 -13.14 5.34
N PHE A 7 -3.68 -14.05 6.22
CA PHE A 7 -4.78 -15.00 6.00
C PHE A 7 -4.73 -15.73 4.63
N ALA A 8 -5.55 -15.31 3.66
CA ALA A 8 -5.61 -15.87 2.32
C ALA A 8 -5.16 -14.84 1.28
N ASN A 9 -4.22 -15.23 0.41
CA ASN A 9 -3.57 -14.31 -0.52
C ASN A 9 -3.59 -14.89 -1.93
N VAL A 10 -3.83 -14.03 -2.92
CA VAL A 10 -3.54 -14.36 -4.31
C VAL A 10 -2.26 -13.63 -4.68
N ILE A 11 -1.19 -14.40 -4.90
CA ILE A 11 0.11 -13.90 -5.34
C ILE A 11 0.23 -14.15 -6.84
N ILE A 12 0.59 -13.10 -7.58
CA ILE A 12 0.60 -13.11 -9.04
C ILE A 12 1.92 -12.54 -9.51
N ARG A 13 2.53 -13.16 -10.52
CA ARG A 13 3.68 -12.56 -11.21
C ARG A 13 3.22 -11.32 -11.98
N LYS A 14 3.82 -10.18 -11.67
CA LYS A 14 3.47 -8.90 -12.31
C LYS A 14 3.60 -8.97 -13.82
N SER A 15 4.69 -9.56 -14.31
CA SER A 15 4.93 -9.79 -15.74
C SER A 15 3.86 -10.64 -16.44
N ALA A 16 3.20 -11.55 -15.71
CA ALA A 16 2.12 -12.35 -16.27
C ALA A 16 0.81 -11.54 -16.39
N ILE A 17 0.50 -10.68 -15.41
CA ILE A 17 -0.64 -9.76 -15.50
C ILE A 17 -0.44 -8.83 -16.69
N GLU A 18 0.73 -8.20 -16.80
CA GLU A 18 1.06 -7.27 -17.88
C GLU A 18 0.91 -7.92 -19.26
N ALA A 19 1.32 -9.19 -19.41
CA ALA A 19 1.29 -9.88 -20.69
C ALA A 19 -0.08 -10.49 -21.05
N LYS A 20 -0.86 -10.94 -20.06
CA LYS A 20 -2.03 -11.82 -20.29
C LYS A 20 -3.36 -11.19 -19.88
N TYR A 21 -3.39 -10.32 -18.88
CA TYR A 21 -4.64 -9.74 -18.39
C TYR A 21 -5.11 -8.60 -19.31
N PRO A 22 -6.42 -8.49 -19.63
CA PRO A 22 -6.94 -7.38 -20.42
C PRO A 22 -6.61 -6.02 -19.79
N GLY A 23 -5.96 -5.14 -20.56
CA GLY A 23 -5.48 -3.85 -20.04
C GLY A 23 -4.23 -3.94 -19.17
N GLY A 24 -3.58 -5.11 -19.11
CA GLY A 24 -2.36 -5.33 -18.35
C GLY A 24 -2.55 -5.10 -16.86
N LEU A 25 -1.52 -4.54 -16.23
CA LEU A 25 -1.55 -4.20 -14.81
C LEU A 25 -2.61 -3.14 -14.49
N ASP A 26 -2.86 -2.21 -15.41
CA ASP A 26 -3.78 -1.07 -15.26
C ASP A 26 -5.21 -1.57 -15.20
N GLY A 27 -5.59 -2.41 -16.17
CA GLY A 27 -6.91 -3.03 -16.19
C GLY A 27 -7.14 -3.94 -14.98
N PHE A 28 -6.08 -4.62 -14.49
CA PHE A 28 -6.17 -5.40 -13.27
C PHE A 28 -6.36 -4.52 -12.04
N ALA A 29 -5.57 -3.46 -11.94
CA ALA A 29 -5.65 -2.45 -10.91
C ALA A 29 -7.04 -1.79 -10.85
N GLU A 30 -7.67 -1.46 -11.96
CA GLU A 30 -9.00 -0.83 -11.95
C GLU A 30 -10.12 -1.74 -11.38
N SER A 31 -9.85 -3.04 -11.23
CA SER A 31 -10.80 -3.97 -10.63
C SER A 31 -10.97 -3.73 -9.12
N ASP A 32 -12.14 -4.03 -8.57
CA ASP A 32 -12.43 -3.92 -7.13
C ASP A 32 -11.69 -5.01 -6.34
N LEU A 33 -10.39 -4.77 -6.07
CA LEU A 33 -9.49 -5.71 -5.41
C LEU A 33 -9.21 -5.25 -3.96
N PRO A 34 -9.61 -6.03 -2.95
CA PRO A 34 -9.31 -5.71 -1.56
C PRO A 34 -7.81 -5.90 -1.27
N ASN A 35 -7.25 -5.03 -0.42
CA ASN A 35 -5.88 -5.18 0.10
C ASN A 35 -4.82 -5.42 -0.99
N TYR A 36 -4.96 -4.76 -2.14
CA TYR A 36 -4.00 -4.79 -3.24
C TYR A 36 -2.69 -4.12 -2.86
N ILE A 37 -1.59 -4.87 -2.99
CA ILE A 37 -0.22 -4.35 -2.93
C ILE A 37 0.62 -4.97 -4.05
N GLU A 38 1.70 -4.31 -4.43
CA GLU A 38 2.64 -4.82 -5.43
C GLU A 38 4.08 -4.41 -5.10
N ASP A 39 5.02 -5.24 -5.52
CA ASP A 39 6.43 -4.88 -5.67
C ASP A 39 6.81 -4.80 -7.16
N ASP A 40 8.12 -4.85 -7.43
CA ASP A 40 8.67 -4.80 -8.80
C ASP A 40 8.38 -6.07 -9.62
N THR A 41 8.03 -7.18 -8.96
CA THR A 41 7.93 -8.54 -9.52
C THR A 41 6.61 -9.25 -9.22
N LEU A 42 5.96 -8.92 -8.10
CA LEU A 42 4.78 -9.59 -7.58
C LEU A 42 3.64 -8.61 -7.32
N VAL A 43 2.42 -9.12 -7.48
CA VAL A 43 1.18 -8.50 -7.02
C VAL A 43 0.56 -9.40 -5.97
N ARG A 44 0.05 -8.82 -4.89
CA ARG A 44 -0.70 -9.52 -3.84
C ARG A 44 -2.07 -8.89 -3.67
N VAL A 45 -3.08 -9.76 -3.61
CA VAL A 45 -4.44 -9.39 -3.22
C VAL A 45 -4.81 -10.19 -1.98
N GLY A 46 -5.18 -9.50 -0.90
CA GLY A 46 -5.47 -10.08 0.41
C GLY A 46 -6.96 -10.25 0.68
N PHE A 47 -7.36 -11.43 1.16
CA PHE A 47 -8.75 -11.77 1.43
C PHE A 47 -8.96 -12.26 2.87
N MET A 48 -10.19 -12.10 3.35
CA MET A 48 -10.65 -12.66 4.63
C MET A 48 -11.26 -14.06 4.48
N SER A 49 -11.35 -14.57 3.25
CA SER A 49 -11.85 -15.90 2.92
C SER A 49 -10.99 -16.56 1.84
N THR A 50 -10.66 -17.83 2.05
CA THR A 50 -9.99 -18.65 1.04
C THR A 50 -10.87 -18.85 -0.20
N GLY A 51 -12.19 -18.87 -0.03
CA GLY A 51 -13.15 -18.94 -1.15
C GLY A 51 -13.07 -17.71 -2.07
N GLU A 52 -12.92 -16.51 -1.51
CA GLU A 52 -12.74 -15.29 -2.31
C GLU A 52 -11.41 -15.31 -3.08
N ALA A 53 -10.34 -15.76 -2.43
CA ALA A 53 -9.04 -15.92 -3.08
C ALA A 53 -9.10 -16.92 -4.24
N HIS A 54 -9.76 -18.07 -4.06
CA HIS A 54 -9.95 -19.04 -5.14
C HIS A 54 -10.85 -18.51 -6.26
N ASN A 55 -11.88 -17.71 -5.96
CA ASN A 55 -12.72 -17.08 -6.97
C ASN A 55 -11.91 -16.12 -7.85
N LEU A 56 -11.05 -15.27 -7.24
CA LEU A 56 -10.16 -14.41 -8.01
C LEU A 56 -9.18 -15.24 -8.85
N ALA A 57 -8.55 -16.27 -8.28
CA ALA A 57 -7.60 -17.11 -9.01
C ALA A 57 -8.27 -17.82 -10.21
N GLY A 58 -9.50 -18.32 -10.03
CA GLY A 58 -10.30 -18.88 -11.11
C GLY A 58 -10.65 -17.85 -12.20
N HIS A 59 -10.97 -16.62 -11.81
CA HIS A 59 -11.19 -15.51 -12.74
C HIS A 59 -9.93 -15.19 -13.55
N LEU A 60 -8.75 -15.13 -12.91
CA LEU A 60 -7.47 -14.91 -13.58
C LEU A 60 -7.17 -16.03 -14.60
N SER A 61 -7.51 -17.28 -14.29
CA SER A 61 -7.35 -18.38 -15.25
C SER A 61 -8.25 -18.29 -16.47
N GLN A 62 -9.43 -17.66 -16.35
CA GLN A 62 -10.27 -17.37 -17.53
C GLN A 62 -9.60 -16.38 -18.49
N HIS A 63 -8.66 -15.56 -17.99
CA HIS A 63 -7.84 -14.63 -18.78
C HIS A 63 -6.47 -15.22 -19.17
N GLY A 64 -6.30 -16.54 -19.04
CA GLY A 64 -5.09 -17.22 -19.49
C GLY A 64 -3.92 -17.22 -18.50
N LEU A 65 -4.12 -16.74 -17.26
CA LEU A 65 -3.13 -16.89 -16.21
C LEU A 65 -3.16 -18.31 -15.64
N THR A 66 -1.99 -18.94 -15.57
CA THR A 66 -1.86 -20.34 -15.16
C THR A 66 -1.87 -20.45 -13.65
N LEU A 67 -2.85 -21.15 -13.11
CA LEU A 67 -2.93 -21.55 -11.70
C LEU A 67 -2.53 -23.03 -11.58
N ASN A 68 -1.32 -23.30 -11.10
CA ASN A 68 -0.86 -24.66 -10.80
C ASN A 68 0.24 -24.63 -9.72
N GLU A 69 0.57 -25.80 -9.16
CA GLU A 69 1.61 -25.93 -8.13
C GLU A 69 3.03 -26.00 -8.72
N THR A 70 3.22 -25.71 -10.01
CA THR A 70 4.52 -25.84 -10.67
C THR A 70 5.28 -24.51 -10.68
N ALA A 71 6.58 -24.55 -10.91
CA ALA A 71 7.42 -23.36 -11.14
C ALA A 71 6.96 -22.46 -12.31
N GLN A 72 6.06 -22.95 -13.18
CA GLN A 72 5.54 -22.24 -14.35
C GLN A 72 4.18 -21.55 -14.09
N SER A 73 3.60 -21.63 -12.88
CA SER A 73 2.38 -20.86 -12.61
C SER A 73 2.64 -19.36 -12.60
N ASP A 74 1.62 -18.65 -13.05
CA ASP A 74 1.53 -17.19 -12.99
C ASP A 74 0.89 -16.73 -11.68
N VAL A 75 0.03 -17.57 -11.10
CA VAL A 75 -0.82 -17.29 -9.94
C VAL A 75 -0.66 -18.38 -8.89
N ALA A 76 -0.66 -17.97 -7.62
CA ALA A 76 -0.71 -18.87 -6.48
C ALA A 76 -1.73 -18.36 -5.45
N VAL A 77 -2.56 -19.27 -4.93
CA VAL A 77 -3.35 -19.01 -3.73
C VAL A 77 -2.52 -19.46 -2.55
N VAL A 78 -1.96 -18.48 -1.83
CA VAL A 78 -1.07 -18.71 -0.70
C VAL A 78 -1.86 -18.64 0.60
N GLN A 79 -1.75 -19.73 1.35
CA GLN A 79 -2.13 -19.85 2.75
C GLN A 79 -0.85 -20.18 3.54
N VAL A 80 -0.90 -20.10 4.87
CA VAL A 80 0.27 -20.31 5.75
C VAL A 80 1.02 -21.63 5.46
N ASP A 81 0.34 -22.64 4.89
CA ASP A 81 0.88 -23.99 4.72
C ASP A 81 1.10 -24.46 3.26
N SER A 82 0.81 -23.65 2.24
CA SER A 82 1.01 -24.04 0.83
C SER A 82 1.63 -22.92 0.01
N ILE A 83 2.78 -23.22 -0.59
CA ILE A 83 3.64 -22.27 -1.30
C ILE A 83 4.16 -22.97 -2.57
N PRO A 84 4.00 -22.39 -3.77
CA PRO A 84 4.55 -22.97 -4.99
C PRO A 84 6.08 -22.85 -5.03
N ASP A 85 6.72 -23.68 -5.85
CA ASP A 85 8.19 -23.77 -6.02
C ASP A 85 8.88 -22.48 -6.50
N TRP A 86 8.13 -21.44 -6.87
CA TRP A 86 8.69 -20.16 -7.31
C TRP A 86 8.56 -19.04 -6.28
N LEU A 87 7.97 -19.32 -5.11
CA LEU A 87 7.85 -18.39 -4.00
C LEU A 87 8.65 -18.88 -2.79
N THR A 88 9.20 -17.92 -2.04
CA THR A 88 9.65 -18.12 -0.67
C THR A 88 8.76 -17.31 0.25
N ILE A 89 8.43 -17.88 1.41
CA ILE A 89 7.78 -17.16 2.51
C ILE A 89 8.68 -17.22 3.73
N GLY A 90 8.76 -16.12 4.46
CA GLY A 90 9.54 -16.06 5.68
C GLY A 90 9.42 -14.72 6.39
N PRO A 91 10.08 -14.57 7.55
CA PRO A 91 10.06 -13.33 8.30
C PRO A 91 10.82 -12.22 7.56
N VAL A 92 10.17 -11.07 7.38
CA VAL A 92 10.75 -9.81 6.85
C VAL A 92 10.18 -8.66 7.69
N ASP A 93 11.03 -7.80 8.25
CA ASP A 93 10.62 -6.64 9.04
C ASP A 93 9.61 -6.93 10.18
N ASN A 94 9.81 -8.07 10.88
CA ASN A 94 8.94 -8.61 11.94
C ASN A 94 7.55 -9.10 11.52
N SER A 95 7.27 -9.16 10.22
CA SER A 95 6.04 -9.72 9.64
C SER A 95 6.38 -10.91 8.73
N ILE A 96 5.37 -11.63 8.24
CA ILE A 96 5.56 -12.68 7.24
C ILE A 96 5.44 -12.06 5.85
N GLY A 97 6.52 -12.16 5.07
CA GLY A 97 6.59 -11.70 3.69
C GLY A 97 6.70 -12.86 2.71
N CYS A 98 6.35 -12.59 1.46
CA CYS A 98 6.49 -13.48 0.33
C CYS A 98 7.29 -12.80 -0.78
N TRP A 99 8.22 -13.51 -1.39
CA TRP A 99 9.07 -13.01 -2.48
C TRP A 99 9.43 -14.13 -3.46
N LEU A 100 9.96 -13.76 -4.63
CA LEU A 100 10.36 -14.71 -5.66
C LEU A 100 11.60 -15.52 -5.21
N ILE A 101 11.65 -16.82 -5.51
CA ILE A 101 12.87 -17.60 -5.24
C ILE A 101 14.06 -17.00 -6.02
N GLY A 102 15.20 -16.91 -5.34
CA GLY A 102 16.44 -16.42 -5.92
C GLY A 102 16.57 -14.89 -5.95
N THR A 103 15.59 -14.15 -5.41
CA THR A 103 15.67 -12.70 -5.24
C THR A 103 15.88 -12.32 -3.77
N ASP A 104 16.46 -11.14 -3.54
CA ASP A 104 16.53 -10.54 -2.21
C ASP A 104 15.11 -10.09 -1.77
N PRO A 105 14.61 -10.53 -0.60
CA PRO A 105 13.35 -10.02 -0.08
C PRO A 105 13.34 -8.51 0.11
N GLY A 106 14.47 -7.85 0.37
CA GLY A 106 14.49 -6.40 0.66
C GLY A 106 13.53 -6.03 1.80
N SER A 107 12.98 -4.81 1.75
CA SER A 107 11.94 -4.36 2.70
C SER A 107 10.57 -4.95 2.38
N LEU A 108 9.75 -5.11 3.43
CA LEU A 108 8.39 -5.60 3.32
C LEU A 108 7.43 -4.48 2.89
N ILE A 109 6.67 -4.72 1.82
CA ILE A 109 5.51 -3.89 1.46
C ILE A 109 4.32 -4.40 2.26
N LYS A 110 3.86 -3.58 3.19
CA LYS A 110 2.72 -3.88 4.06
C LYS A 110 1.39 -3.50 3.41
N GLY A 111 0.33 -4.19 3.79
CA GLY A 111 -1.05 -3.85 3.41
C GLY A 111 -1.55 -2.53 4.01
N THR A 112 -0.79 -1.92 4.92
CA THR A 112 -1.12 -0.63 5.53
C THR A 112 -1.02 0.49 4.50
N ASN A 113 -2.17 1.01 4.10
CA ASN A 113 -2.30 2.05 3.08
C ASN A 113 -1.89 3.46 3.53
N GLY A 114 -1.13 3.62 4.63
CA GLY A 114 -0.69 4.93 5.12
C GLY A 114 -0.42 4.94 6.63
N PHE A 115 -0.61 6.10 7.27
CA PHE A 115 -0.23 6.34 8.66
C PHE A 115 -1.36 7.01 9.45
N LEU A 116 -1.35 6.83 10.77
CA LEU A 116 -2.21 7.57 11.70
C LEU A 116 -1.37 8.14 12.83
N LEU A 117 -1.15 9.46 12.77
CA LEU A 117 -0.27 10.15 13.69
C LEU A 117 -1.03 11.19 14.51
N CYS A 118 -0.62 11.37 15.77
CA CYS A 118 -0.92 12.54 16.58
C CYS A 118 0.24 13.53 16.42
N CYS A 119 -0.02 14.66 15.77
CA CYS A 119 0.96 15.65 15.38
C CYS A 119 0.82 16.91 16.25
N PRO A 120 1.89 17.39 16.92
CA PRO A 120 1.90 18.70 17.56
C PRO A 120 1.49 19.80 16.58
N ARG A 121 0.76 20.82 17.06
CA ARG A 121 0.26 21.90 16.21
C ARG A 121 1.38 22.64 15.47
N ASP A 122 2.45 22.97 16.18
CA ASP A 122 3.60 23.70 15.65
C ASP A 122 4.38 22.88 14.61
N LEU A 123 4.35 21.55 14.69
CA LEU A 123 4.86 20.66 13.66
C LEU A 123 3.95 20.69 12.43
N PHE A 124 2.63 20.57 12.64
CA PHE A 124 1.64 20.61 11.56
C PHE A 124 1.66 21.94 10.77
N ASP A 125 1.87 23.06 11.45
CA ASP A 125 1.95 24.38 10.82
C ASP A 125 3.24 24.56 10.00
N ARG A 126 4.20 23.64 10.11
CA ARG A 126 5.50 23.67 9.43
C ARG A 126 5.78 22.40 8.62
N LEU A 127 4.74 21.68 8.19
CA LEU A 127 4.88 20.43 7.42
C LEU A 127 5.78 20.60 6.19
N GLU A 128 5.59 21.69 5.45
CA GLU A 128 6.36 22.06 4.27
C GLU A 128 7.86 22.03 4.56
N LEU A 129 8.29 22.79 5.57
CA LEU A 129 9.70 22.90 5.99
C LEU A 129 10.25 21.56 6.49
N VAL A 130 9.45 20.81 7.25
CA VAL A 130 9.92 19.54 7.84
C VAL A 130 10.09 18.46 6.77
N LEU A 131 9.22 18.43 5.77
CA LEU A 131 9.23 17.43 4.71
C LEU A 131 10.11 17.81 3.51
N GLU A 132 10.73 19.00 3.49
CA GLU A 132 11.79 19.37 2.53
C GLU A 132 12.93 18.35 2.49
N SER A 133 13.25 17.72 3.63
CA SER A 133 14.31 16.71 3.76
C SER A 133 14.10 15.48 2.87
N ILE A 134 12.85 15.19 2.49
CA ILE A 134 12.47 14.11 1.58
C ILE A 134 11.95 14.64 0.24
N SER A 135 12.17 15.92 -0.06
CA SER A 135 11.70 16.60 -1.27
C SER A 135 10.18 16.48 -1.49
N ALA A 136 9.40 16.43 -0.40
CA ALA A 136 7.95 16.38 -0.51
C ALA A 136 7.38 17.78 -0.78
N GLU A 137 6.52 17.87 -1.77
CA GLU A 137 5.62 19.00 -1.96
C GLU A 137 4.37 18.78 -1.10
N VAL A 138 3.85 19.86 -0.51
CA VAL A 138 2.70 19.83 0.39
C VAL A 138 1.65 20.82 -0.12
N GLU A 139 0.48 20.31 -0.45
CA GLU A 139 -0.69 21.11 -0.85
C GLU A 139 -1.80 20.92 0.17
N ARG A 140 -2.49 22.02 0.52
CA ARG A 140 -3.58 22.00 1.51
C ARG A 140 -4.88 22.39 0.85
N SER A 141 -5.93 21.63 1.07
CA SER A 141 -7.26 21.85 0.51
C SER A 141 -8.34 21.72 1.58
N GLU A 142 -9.52 22.26 1.30
CA GLU A 142 -10.71 22.02 2.13
C GLU A 142 -11.23 20.60 1.89
N PRO A 143 -11.80 19.94 2.92
CA PRO A 143 -12.37 18.61 2.75
C PRO A 143 -13.53 18.64 1.73
N PRO A 144 -13.65 17.61 0.87
CA PRO A 144 -14.61 17.61 -0.24
C PRO A 144 -16.09 17.53 0.17
N ASN A 145 -16.40 17.26 1.45
CA ASN A 145 -17.76 17.23 1.98
C ASN A 145 -17.79 17.83 3.39
N GLU A 146 -18.62 18.87 3.58
CA GLU A 146 -18.84 19.54 4.87
C GLU A 146 -19.49 18.62 5.93
N ASP A 147 -20.09 17.51 5.52
CA ASP A 147 -20.84 16.61 6.43
C ASP A 147 -19.98 15.82 7.42
N ARG A 148 -18.64 15.81 7.27
CA ARG A 148 -17.73 15.20 8.25
C ARG A 148 -17.08 16.26 9.11
N ASN A 149 -17.81 16.71 10.13
CA ASN A 149 -17.35 17.68 11.16
C ASN A 149 -16.03 17.32 11.87
N GLU A 150 -15.51 16.11 11.67
CA GLU A 150 -14.25 15.65 12.27
C GLU A 150 -13.01 16.10 11.48
N PHE A 151 -13.15 16.41 10.18
CA PHE A 151 -12.04 16.82 9.32
C PHE A 151 -12.14 18.30 8.97
N PHE A 152 -11.06 19.05 9.15
CA PHE A 152 -11.05 20.48 8.81
C PHE A 152 -10.13 20.83 7.64
N GLN A 153 -9.28 19.90 7.20
CA GLN A 153 -8.33 20.10 6.11
C GLN A 153 -7.92 18.75 5.51
N VAL A 154 -7.63 18.75 4.21
CA VAL A 154 -6.92 17.67 3.53
C VAL A 154 -5.55 18.18 3.15
N VAL A 155 -4.52 17.36 3.36
CA VAL A 155 -3.14 17.65 2.96
C VAL A 155 -2.71 16.62 1.94
N HIS A 156 -2.34 17.07 0.76
CA HIS A 156 -1.78 16.24 -0.29
C HIS A 156 -0.25 16.37 -0.25
N PHE A 157 0.43 15.23 -0.17
CA PHE A 157 1.87 15.11 -0.25
C PHE A 157 2.24 14.50 -1.60
N SER A 158 3.27 15.03 -2.27
CA SER A 158 3.80 14.45 -3.51
C SER A 158 5.33 14.49 -3.55
N CYS A 159 5.94 13.48 -4.16
CA CYS A 159 7.37 13.45 -4.46
C CYS A 159 7.60 12.65 -5.75
N GLY A 160 7.88 13.35 -6.86
CA GLY A 160 7.93 12.73 -8.19
C GLY A 160 6.58 12.08 -8.54
N ASN A 161 6.58 10.76 -8.75
CA ASN A 161 5.36 9.99 -9.06
C ASN A 161 4.69 9.38 -7.82
N ALA A 162 5.20 9.63 -6.61
CA ALA A 162 4.56 9.15 -5.38
C ALA A 162 3.58 10.21 -4.83
N SER A 163 2.46 9.77 -4.26
CA SER A 163 1.44 10.66 -3.71
C SER A 163 0.69 10.03 -2.53
N ILE A 164 0.50 10.83 -1.47
CA ILE A 164 -0.25 10.45 -0.26
C ILE A 164 -1.19 11.59 0.11
N SER A 165 -2.41 11.28 0.54
CA SER A 165 -3.36 12.27 1.03
C SER A 165 -3.66 12.01 2.50
N ALA A 166 -3.59 13.03 3.35
CA ALA A 166 -3.93 12.95 4.76
C ALA A 166 -5.14 13.80 5.11
N ASN A 167 -6.12 13.19 5.80
CA ASN A 167 -7.18 13.95 6.45
C ASN A 167 -6.67 14.47 7.80
N VAL A 168 -6.93 15.75 8.09
CA VAL A 168 -6.54 16.38 9.34
C VAL A 168 -7.73 16.43 10.30
N ILE A 169 -7.56 15.81 11.46
CA ILE A 169 -8.58 15.63 12.49
C ILE A 169 -8.28 16.55 13.69
N GLY A 170 -9.29 17.26 14.19
CA GLY A 170 -9.19 18.06 15.41
C GLY A 170 -9.70 19.48 15.25
N GLU A 171 -9.24 20.39 16.09
CA GLU A 171 -9.66 21.79 16.05
C GLU A 171 -8.96 22.54 14.91
N LYS A 172 -9.69 23.37 14.16
CA LYS A 172 -9.12 24.20 13.07
C LYS A 172 -8.14 25.26 13.59
N SER A 173 -8.33 25.73 14.81
CA SER A 173 -7.50 26.75 15.47
C SER A 173 -7.15 26.34 16.89
N GLY A 174 -6.14 27.01 17.47
CA GLY A 174 -5.63 26.73 18.82
C GLY A 174 -4.34 25.91 18.80
N ASN A 175 -3.88 25.51 19.99
CA ASN A 175 -2.60 24.83 20.19
C ASN A 175 -2.74 23.31 20.39
N SER A 176 -3.97 22.79 20.31
CA SER A 176 -4.24 21.36 20.45
C SER A 176 -3.55 20.57 19.31
N PRO A 177 -2.93 19.41 19.61
CA PRO A 177 -2.43 18.50 18.58
C PRO A 177 -3.53 18.09 17.60
N VAL A 178 -3.13 17.75 16.38
CA VAL A 178 -4.02 17.27 15.32
C VAL A 178 -3.76 15.80 15.02
N GLY A 179 -4.81 15.08 14.64
CA GLY A 179 -4.66 13.78 14.00
C GLY A 179 -4.31 13.96 12.53
N LEU A 180 -3.32 13.23 12.03
CA LEU A 180 -3.03 13.10 10.60
C LEU A 180 -3.32 11.66 10.18
N TRP A 181 -4.31 11.49 9.31
CA TRP A 181 -4.67 10.20 8.76
C TRP A 181 -4.27 10.12 7.29
N GLY A 182 -2.99 9.76 7.06
CA GLY A 182 -2.41 9.57 5.74
C GLY A 182 -2.91 8.29 5.09
N ARG A 183 -3.27 8.39 3.80
CA ARG A 183 -3.73 7.28 2.97
C ARG A 183 -3.22 7.43 1.54
N ARG A 184 -2.91 6.30 0.91
CA ARG A 184 -2.67 6.22 -0.53
C ARG A 184 -3.95 6.46 -1.30
N ASP A 185 -3.83 7.08 -2.46
CA ASP A 185 -4.90 7.09 -3.45
C ASP A 185 -5.01 5.71 -4.10
N LEU A 186 -6.09 5.00 -3.77
CA LEU A 186 -6.34 3.65 -4.26
C LEU A 186 -6.65 3.60 -5.76
N SER A 187 -6.86 4.74 -6.42
CA SER A 187 -6.92 4.80 -7.89
C SER A 187 -5.53 4.70 -8.54
N ARG A 188 -4.45 5.04 -7.81
CA ARG A 188 -3.06 5.07 -8.30
C ARG A 188 -2.31 3.74 -8.06
N ARG A 189 -2.89 2.62 -8.46
CA ARG A 189 -2.37 1.29 -8.06
C ARG A 189 -1.02 0.92 -8.65
N GLN A 190 -0.65 1.42 -9.84
CA GLN A 190 0.68 1.23 -10.44
C GLN A 190 1.81 1.88 -9.65
N HIS A 191 1.49 2.80 -8.74
CA HIS A 191 2.47 3.52 -7.94
C HIS A 191 2.53 2.99 -6.51
N CYS A 192 1.89 1.85 -6.21
CA CYS A 192 1.74 1.35 -4.84
C CYS A 192 3.08 1.28 -4.09
N ALA A 193 4.12 0.67 -4.70
CA ALA A 193 5.42 0.57 -4.04
C ALA A 193 6.07 1.94 -3.79
N GLY A 194 5.92 2.88 -4.72
CA GLY A 194 6.42 4.26 -4.58
C GLY A 194 5.67 5.02 -3.49
N ASP A 195 4.33 4.94 -3.51
CA ASP A 195 3.45 5.57 -2.54
C ASP A 195 3.66 5.02 -1.13
N VAL A 196 3.81 3.70 -0.97
CA VAL A 196 4.08 3.07 0.34
C VAL A 196 5.42 3.56 0.90
N ARG A 197 6.50 3.49 0.11
CA ARG A 197 7.81 4.01 0.55
C ARG A 197 7.75 5.50 0.90
N PHE A 198 6.96 6.27 0.15
CA PHE A 198 6.79 7.68 0.42
C PHE A 198 5.98 7.94 1.70
N ALA A 199 4.92 7.16 1.96
CA ALA A 199 4.17 7.21 3.21
C ALA A 199 5.06 6.88 4.42
N GLU A 200 5.90 5.84 4.32
CA GLU A 200 6.86 5.46 5.34
C GLU A 200 7.91 6.56 5.59
N ALA A 201 8.37 7.22 4.52
CA ALA A 201 9.29 8.35 4.63
C ALA A 201 8.64 9.55 5.34
N ILE A 202 7.40 9.92 4.97
CA ILE A 202 6.63 10.97 5.65
C ILE A 202 6.46 10.63 7.13
N GLU A 203 5.99 9.41 7.43
CA GLU A 203 5.77 8.95 8.80
C GLU A 203 7.06 9.03 9.63
N SER A 204 8.16 8.50 9.09
CA SER A 204 9.48 8.52 9.75
C SER A 204 9.95 9.94 10.07
N VAL A 205 9.83 10.88 9.12
CA VAL A 205 10.21 12.28 9.32
C VAL A 205 9.32 12.94 10.38
N LEU A 206 8.01 12.71 10.35
CA LEU A 206 7.08 13.31 11.32
C LEU A 206 7.31 12.76 12.73
N LEU A 207 7.53 11.45 12.88
CA LEU A 207 7.89 10.83 14.15
C LEU A 207 9.20 11.38 14.71
N ALA A 208 10.22 11.55 13.86
CA ALA A 208 11.50 12.15 14.26
C ALA A 208 11.36 13.61 14.74
N ASN A 209 10.30 14.31 14.33
CA ASN A 209 10.01 15.69 14.70
C ASN A 209 8.93 15.81 15.80
N GLY A 210 8.58 14.72 16.49
CA GLY A 210 7.75 14.75 17.69
C GLY A 210 6.29 14.38 17.48
N ALA A 211 5.88 13.95 16.28
CA ALA A 211 4.62 13.22 16.11
C ALA A 211 4.66 11.89 16.87
N LYS A 212 3.48 11.31 17.12
CA LYS A 212 3.33 10.02 17.83
C LYS A 212 2.37 9.11 17.08
N ASN A 213 2.65 7.81 17.09
CA ASN A 213 1.68 6.80 16.66
C ASN A 213 0.43 6.87 17.54
N ARG A 214 -0.74 6.71 16.94
CA ARG A 214 -2.03 6.67 17.63
C ARG A 214 -2.60 5.26 17.68
#